data_AF-A0A6P0HVM5-F1
#
_entry.id   AF-A0A6P0HVM5-F1
#
_cell.length_a   1.000
_cell.length_b   1.000
_cell.length_c   1.000
_cell.angle_alpha   90.00
_cell.angle_beta   90.00
_cell.angle_gamma   90.00
#
_symmetry.space_group_name_H-M   'P 1'
#
loop_
_entity.id
_entity.type
_entity.pdbx_description
1 polymer ?
#
loop_
_entity_poly.entity_id
_entity_poly.type
_entity_poly.pdbx_seq_one_letter_code
_entity_poly.pdbx_strand_id
1 'polypeptide(L)'
;MGTKEASFLLGISRQRLLVLLAQGRVKGAEKKGRFWEIPVSESGMPVIIPARRGPKGMWRKRESTTPKMIHVNQHKIKSNKGKPPTELEPVVSLKHGNDNYYGYELYISGPCQIVYRPYKPASCGAHLWINTFDSVQFIDTKSNPATARQSSKQIYA
;
A
#
# COMPACT_ATOMS: atom_id res chain seq x y z
N MET A 1 0.33 -17.62 2.66
CA MET A 1 0.45 -16.20 3.04
C MET A 1 -0.73 -15.73 3.88
N GLY A 2 -0.58 -14.63 4.62
CA GLY A 2 -1.67 -14.04 5.41
C GLY A 2 -2.56 -13.08 4.61
N THR A 3 -3.68 -12.64 5.21
CA THR A 3 -4.63 -11.71 4.57
C THR A 3 -4.03 -10.37 4.19
N LYS A 4 -3.08 -9.88 5.00
CA LYS A 4 -2.41 -8.59 4.80
C LYS A 4 -1.63 -8.59 3.48
N GLU A 5 -0.73 -9.55 3.34
CA GLU A 5 0.08 -9.78 2.16
C GLU A 5 -0.77 -10.06 0.92
N ALA A 6 -1.76 -10.95 1.04
CA ALA A 6 -2.66 -11.27 -0.06
C ALA A 6 -3.45 -10.04 -0.56
N SER A 7 -4.00 -9.24 0.35
CA SER A 7 -4.78 -8.05 -0.03
C SER A 7 -3.90 -7.02 -0.76
N PHE A 8 -2.65 -6.91 -0.32
CA PHE A 8 -1.66 -6.05 -0.93
C PHE A 8 -1.31 -6.51 -2.36
N LEU A 9 -0.97 -7.79 -2.56
CA LEU A 9 -0.67 -8.34 -3.89
C LEU A 9 -1.85 -8.18 -4.85
N LEU A 10 -3.05 -8.47 -4.38
CA LEU A 10 -4.29 -8.35 -5.16
C LEU A 10 -4.70 -6.90 -5.45
N GLY A 11 -4.09 -5.91 -4.78
CA GLY A 11 -4.41 -4.50 -4.93
C GLY A 11 -5.83 -4.15 -4.44
N ILE A 12 -6.34 -4.85 -3.43
CA ILE A 12 -7.68 -4.64 -2.86
C ILE A 12 -7.60 -4.35 -1.36
N SER A 13 -8.64 -3.75 -0.78
CA SER A 13 -8.69 -3.54 0.67
C SER A 13 -8.72 -4.87 1.43
N ARG A 14 -8.15 -4.90 2.64
CA ARG A 14 -8.20 -6.09 3.52
C ARG A 14 -9.64 -6.53 3.79
N GLN A 15 -10.55 -5.58 4.02
CA GLN A 15 -11.97 -5.86 4.20
C GLN A 15 -12.58 -6.52 2.97
N ARG A 16 -12.25 -6.04 1.76
CA ARG A 16 -12.72 -6.66 0.52
C ARG A 16 -12.21 -8.08 0.38
N LEU A 17 -10.94 -8.33 0.72
CA LEU A 17 -10.40 -9.69 0.73
C LEU A 17 -11.12 -10.59 1.74
N LEU A 18 -11.41 -10.10 2.96
CA LEU A 18 -12.16 -10.86 3.96
C LEU A 18 -13.57 -11.23 3.47
N VAL A 19 -14.24 -10.34 2.75
CA VAL A 19 -15.53 -10.66 2.11
C VAL A 19 -15.37 -11.76 1.07
N LEU A 20 -14.32 -11.73 0.24
CA LEU A 20 -14.05 -12.78 -0.74
C LEU A 20 -13.73 -14.13 -0.08
N LEU A 21 -12.97 -14.13 1.02
CA LEU A 21 -12.68 -15.33 1.81
C LEU A 21 -13.95 -15.91 2.43
N ALA A 22 -14.80 -15.07 3.04
CA ALA A 22 -16.08 -15.49 3.59
C ALA A 22 -17.03 -16.07 2.52
N GLN A 23 -16.92 -15.58 1.28
CA GLN A 23 -17.67 -16.12 0.14
C GLN A 23 -17.05 -17.39 -0.48
N GLY A 24 -15.93 -17.89 0.04
CA GLY A 24 -15.21 -19.04 -0.53
C GLY A 24 -14.58 -18.75 -1.90
N ARG A 25 -14.33 -17.49 -2.22
CA ARG A 25 -13.87 -17.03 -3.55
C ARG A 25 -12.36 -16.89 -3.67
N VAL A 26 -11.59 -17.24 -2.66
CA VAL A 26 -10.13 -17.30 -2.74
C VAL A 26 -9.74 -18.78 -2.80
N LYS A 27 -9.18 -19.22 -3.93
CA LYS A 27 -8.94 -20.63 -4.23
C LYS A 27 -7.94 -21.22 -3.21
N GLY A 28 -8.34 -22.33 -2.57
CA GLY A 28 -7.50 -23.05 -1.62
C GLY A 28 -7.21 -22.31 -0.31
N ALA A 29 -7.89 -21.19 -0.05
CA ALA A 29 -7.71 -20.49 1.22
C ALA A 29 -8.40 -21.23 2.37
N GLU A 30 -7.68 -21.39 3.47
CA GLU A 30 -8.14 -22.12 4.66
C GLU A 30 -8.08 -21.23 5.90
N LYS A 31 -9.01 -21.44 6.83
CA LYS A 31 -9.05 -20.70 8.08
C LYS A 31 -8.39 -21.52 9.20
N LYS A 32 -7.19 -21.12 9.60
CA LYS A 32 -6.46 -21.71 10.74
C LYS A 32 -6.67 -20.85 11.99
N GLY A 33 -7.66 -21.24 12.79
CA GLY A 33 -8.06 -20.51 13.99
C GLY A 33 -8.50 -19.07 13.68
N ARG A 34 -7.71 -18.08 14.11
CA ARG A 34 -7.99 -16.65 13.90
C ARG A 34 -7.43 -16.10 12.58
N PHE A 35 -6.62 -16.86 11.86
CA PHE A 35 -5.93 -16.39 10.66
C PHE A 35 -6.41 -17.15 9.42
N TRP A 36 -6.28 -16.49 8.28
CA TRP A 36 -6.44 -17.16 6.99
C TRP A 36 -5.07 -17.48 6.42
N GLU A 37 -4.92 -18.71 5.98
CA GLU A 37 -3.82 -19.15 5.16
C GLU A 37 -4.28 -19.16 3.71
N ILE A 38 -3.58 -18.39 2.87
CA ILE A 38 -3.92 -18.21 1.46
C ILE A 38 -2.76 -18.76 0.63
N PRO A 39 -2.99 -19.75 -0.25
CA PRO A 39 -1.94 -20.29 -1.10
C PRO A 39 -1.61 -19.34 -2.26
N VAL A 40 -0.37 -19.44 -2.76
CA VAL A 40 0.09 -18.80 -4.00
C VAL A 40 -0.02 -19.77 -5.16
N SER A 41 -0.30 -19.26 -6.37
CA SER A 41 -0.06 -20.00 -7.60
C SER A 41 1.43 -20.06 -7.95
N GLU A 42 1.78 -20.78 -9.02
CA GLU A 42 3.12 -20.77 -9.63
C GLU A 42 3.61 -19.35 -9.97
N SER A 43 2.67 -18.42 -10.24
CA SER A 43 2.97 -17.03 -10.53
C SER A 43 3.08 -16.14 -9.29
N GLY A 44 3.16 -16.71 -8.08
CA GLY A 44 3.29 -15.97 -6.82
C GLY A 44 2.04 -15.23 -6.34
N MET A 45 0.89 -15.40 -7.00
CA MET A 45 -0.31 -14.59 -6.75
C MET A 45 -1.45 -15.40 -6.12
N PRO A 46 -2.25 -14.82 -5.21
CA PRO A 46 -3.51 -15.41 -4.79
C PRO A 46 -4.51 -15.49 -5.95
N VAL A 47 -5.24 -16.59 -6.05
CA VAL A 47 -6.23 -16.80 -7.13
C VAL A 47 -7.64 -16.53 -6.61
N ILE A 48 -8.29 -15.48 -7.14
CA ILE A 48 -9.69 -15.19 -6.85
C ILE A 48 -10.60 -15.81 -7.93
N ILE A 49 -11.62 -16.53 -7.47
CA ILE A 49 -12.70 -17.10 -8.27
C ILE A 49 -13.69 -15.97 -8.61
N PRO A 50 -13.91 -15.64 -9.90
CA PRO A 50 -14.86 -14.60 -10.30
C PRO A 50 -16.30 -15.00 -9.96
N ALA A 51 -17.15 -14.00 -9.71
CA ALA A 51 -18.58 -14.24 -9.55
C ALA A 51 -19.18 -14.60 -10.91
N ARG A 52 -20.24 -15.41 -10.91
CA ARG A 52 -20.95 -15.80 -12.13
C ARG A 52 -21.74 -14.65 -12.75
N ARG A 53 -22.22 -13.70 -11.94
CA ARG A 53 -23.04 -12.56 -12.37
C ARG A 53 -22.48 -11.25 -11.84
N GLY A 54 -22.84 -10.15 -12.51
CA GLY A 54 -22.45 -8.79 -12.15
C GLY A 54 -21.07 -8.37 -12.66
N PRO A 55 -20.58 -7.19 -12.25
CA PRO A 55 -19.33 -6.63 -12.72
C PRO A 55 -18.13 -7.53 -12.40
N LYS A 56 -17.20 -7.64 -13.34
CA LYS A 56 -15.91 -8.31 -13.11
C LYS A 56 -15.15 -7.52 -12.03
N GLY A 57 -14.59 -8.23 -11.06
CA GLY A 57 -13.82 -7.56 -10.02
C GLY A 57 -12.46 -7.10 -10.53
N MET A 58 -12.06 -5.91 -10.08
CA MET A 58 -10.75 -5.33 -10.34
C MET A 58 -9.79 -5.76 -9.22
N TRP A 59 -9.15 -6.91 -9.39
CA TRP A 59 -8.01 -7.33 -8.59
C TRP A 59 -6.88 -7.74 -9.51
N ARG A 60 -5.65 -7.62 -9.03
CA ARG A 60 -4.44 -7.97 -9.78
C ARG A 60 -4.35 -9.48 -9.95
N LYS A 61 -3.90 -9.89 -11.14
CA LYS A 61 -3.64 -11.31 -11.47
C LYS A 61 -2.14 -11.61 -11.60
N ARG A 62 -1.32 -10.57 -11.65
CA ARG A 62 0.13 -10.59 -11.78
C ARG A 62 0.72 -9.54 -10.85
N GLU A 63 1.97 -9.70 -10.49
CA GLU A 63 2.72 -8.69 -9.75
C GLU A 63 2.82 -7.37 -10.54
N SER A 64 3.03 -6.27 -9.81
CA SER A 64 3.18 -4.96 -10.43
C SER A 64 4.49 -4.89 -11.21
N THR A 65 4.44 -4.60 -12.50
CA THR A 65 5.64 -4.29 -13.29
C THR A 65 6.15 -2.88 -13.03
N THR A 66 5.32 -2.01 -12.45
CA THR A 66 5.67 -0.64 -12.09
C THR A 66 6.00 -0.55 -10.61
N PRO A 67 7.17 -0.01 -10.24
CA PRO A 67 7.50 0.22 -8.84
C PRO A 67 6.62 1.34 -8.29
N LYS A 68 6.33 1.27 -6.99
CA LYS A 68 5.78 2.41 -6.28
C LYS A 68 6.89 3.42 -6.05
N MET A 69 6.54 4.69 -6.17
CA MET A 69 7.47 5.79 -5.93
C MET A 69 7.09 6.47 -4.62
N ILE A 70 8.01 6.47 -3.67
CA ILE A 70 7.91 7.17 -2.41
C ILE A 70 8.72 8.45 -2.50
N HIS A 71 8.14 9.56 -2.10
CA HIS A 71 8.82 10.85 -2.08
C HIS A 71 8.62 11.54 -0.73
N VAL A 72 9.65 12.27 -0.29
CA VAL A 72 9.63 13.07 0.93
C VAL A 72 9.59 14.54 0.54
N ASN A 73 8.51 15.22 0.89
CA ASN A 73 8.26 16.60 0.49
C ASN A 73 8.96 17.59 1.42
N GLN A 74 10.11 18.10 0.96
CA GLN A 74 10.91 19.09 1.70
C GLN A 74 10.16 20.40 1.99
N HIS A 75 9.23 20.83 1.12
CA HIS A 75 8.51 22.09 1.31
C HIS A 75 7.52 21.98 2.47
N LYS A 76 6.84 20.82 2.58
CA LYS A 76 5.97 20.53 3.72
C LYS A 76 6.76 20.40 5.02
N ILE A 77 7.94 19.77 4.99
CA ILE A 77 8.83 19.72 6.17
C ILE A 77 9.17 21.13 6.65
N LYS A 78 9.56 22.02 5.73
CA LYS A 78 9.87 23.43 6.07
C LYS A 78 8.64 24.17 6.60
N SER A 79 7.48 24.00 5.97
CA SER A 79 6.23 24.65 6.38
C SER A 79 5.73 24.17 7.75
N ASN A 80 5.90 22.88 8.05
CA ASN A 80 5.50 22.29 9.33
C ASN A 80 6.33 22.79 10.53
N LYS A 81 7.49 23.41 10.27
CA LYS A 81 8.36 23.89 11.33
C LYS A 81 7.63 24.95 12.18
N GLY A 82 7.43 24.65 13.45
CA GLY A 82 6.76 25.55 14.41
C GLY A 82 5.23 25.45 14.42
N LYS A 83 4.61 24.60 13.60
CA LYS A 83 3.16 24.35 13.65
C LYS A 83 2.81 23.39 14.80
N PRO A 84 1.65 23.54 15.44
CA PRO A 84 1.16 22.56 16.40
C PRO A 84 0.83 21.22 15.72
N PRO A 85 0.81 20.10 16.47
CA PRO A 85 0.51 18.76 15.92
C PRO A 85 -0.79 18.65 15.12
N THR A 86 -1.79 19.48 15.47
CA THR A 86 -3.11 19.55 14.82
C THR A 86 -3.07 20.13 13.40
N GLU A 87 -2.01 20.86 13.05
CA GLU A 87 -1.87 21.57 11.77
C GLU A 87 -0.73 21.01 10.91
N LEU A 88 -0.07 19.94 11.35
CA LEU A 88 1.00 19.32 10.59
C LEU A 88 0.46 18.71 9.30
N GLU A 89 1.10 18.99 8.17
CA GLU A 89 0.78 18.33 6.91
C GLU A 89 1.60 17.04 6.72
N PRO A 90 1.04 16.00 6.09
CA PRO A 90 1.80 14.78 5.80
C PRO A 90 2.92 15.03 4.79
N VAL A 91 4.13 14.60 5.14
CA VAL A 91 5.37 14.89 4.41
C VAL A 91 5.82 13.76 3.50
N VAL A 92 5.36 12.53 3.73
CA VAL A 92 5.69 11.36 2.91
C VAL A 92 4.55 11.13 1.93
N SER A 93 4.87 11.00 0.65
CA SER A 93 3.92 10.60 -0.39
C SER A 93 4.31 9.27 -1.02
N LEU A 94 3.30 8.49 -1.39
CA LEU A 94 3.40 7.23 -2.10
C LEU A 94 2.56 7.34 -3.38
N LYS A 95 3.23 7.38 -4.53
CA LYS A 95 2.60 7.30 -5.84
C LYS A 95 2.55 5.85 -6.31
N HIS A 96 1.36 5.41 -6.71
CA HIS A 96 1.12 4.06 -7.19
C HIS A 96 0.14 4.11 -8.36
N GLY A 97 0.66 4.00 -9.59
CA GLY A 97 -0.13 4.28 -10.79
C GLY A 97 -0.59 5.74 -10.79
N ASN A 98 -1.90 5.95 -10.84
CA ASN A 98 -2.53 7.27 -10.80
C ASN A 98 -2.86 7.74 -9.37
N ASP A 99 -2.80 6.84 -8.39
CA ASP A 99 -3.13 7.16 -7.00
C ASP A 99 -1.93 7.79 -6.29
N ASN A 100 -2.22 8.79 -5.45
CA ASN A 100 -1.25 9.41 -4.55
C ASN A 100 -1.77 9.30 -3.12
N TYR A 101 -0.96 8.72 -2.25
CA TYR A 101 -1.27 8.59 -0.84
C TYR A 101 -0.27 9.40 -0.01
N TYR A 102 -0.72 9.98 1.08
CA TYR A 102 0.10 10.81 1.95
C TYR A 102 0.09 10.29 3.38
N GLY A 103 1.18 10.47 4.10
CA GLY A 103 1.25 10.20 5.54
C GLY A 103 2.49 10.81 6.17
N TYR A 104 2.64 10.55 7.46
CA TYR A 104 3.78 11.04 8.26
C TYR A 104 4.91 10.03 8.32
N GLU A 105 4.54 8.76 8.42
CA GLU A 105 5.45 7.65 8.61
C GLU A 105 5.02 6.49 7.73
N LEU A 106 6.01 5.82 7.14
CA LEU A 106 5.82 4.75 6.18
C LEU A 106 6.85 3.64 6.42
N TYR A 107 6.36 2.41 6.41
CA TYR A 107 7.14 1.18 6.49
C TYR A 107 7.20 0.49 5.14
N ILE A 108 8.40 0.06 4.73
CA ILE A 108 8.62 -0.78 3.54
C ILE A 108 9.05 -2.15 4.06
N SER A 109 8.34 -3.21 3.66
CA SER A 109 8.59 -4.57 4.18
C SER A 109 9.70 -5.33 3.44
N GLY A 110 10.35 -4.71 2.46
CA GLY A 110 11.24 -5.39 1.53
C GLY A 110 12.21 -4.43 0.85
N PRO A 111 12.95 -4.92 -0.16
CA PRO A 111 13.96 -4.14 -0.84
C PRO A 111 13.41 -2.85 -1.46
N CYS A 112 14.28 -1.84 -1.50
CA CYS A 112 13.99 -0.57 -2.15
C CYS A 112 15.25 -0.01 -2.80
N GLN A 113 15.03 0.87 -3.77
CA GLN A 113 16.09 1.58 -4.47
C GLN A 113 15.92 3.08 -4.23
N ILE A 114 16.96 3.73 -3.73
CA ILE A 114 17.01 5.19 -3.64
C ILE A 114 17.55 5.73 -4.97
N VAL A 115 16.81 6.64 -5.59
CA VAL A 115 17.13 7.18 -6.91
C VAL A 115 17.31 8.69 -6.80
N TYR A 116 18.50 9.17 -7.13
CA TYR A 116 18.80 10.59 -7.28
C TYR A 116 19.04 10.92 -8.76
N ARG A 117 18.31 11.91 -9.29
CA ARG A 117 18.47 12.44 -10.65
C ARG A 117 18.42 13.97 -10.65
N PRO A 118 19.56 14.65 -10.67
CA PRO A 118 19.59 16.12 -10.66
C PRO A 118 19.05 16.75 -11.95
N TYR A 119 19.35 16.17 -13.11
CA TYR A 119 19.03 16.81 -14.41
C TYR A 119 17.74 16.32 -15.06
N LYS A 120 17.25 15.13 -14.66
CA LYS A 120 16.04 14.50 -15.20
C LYS A 120 15.14 14.02 -14.07
N PRO A 121 14.36 14.93 -13.46
CA PRO A 121 13.48 14.57 -12.35
C PRO A 121 12.41 13.56 -12.77
N ALA A 122 11.79 12.92 -11.78
CA ALA A 122 10.61 12.10 -12.00
C ALA A 122 9.46 12.93 -12.58
N SER A 123 8.43 12.28 -13.11
CA SER A 123 7.26 12.97 -13.70
C SER A 123 6.51 13.88 -12.72
N CYS A 124 6.70 13.70 -11.41
CA CYS A 124 6.17 14.57 -10.37
C CYS A 124 7.09 15.76 -10.01
N GLY A 125 8.23 15.93 -10.68
CA GLY A 125 9.24 16.94 -10.38
C GLY A 125 10.23 16.56 -9.27
N ALA A 126 10.08 15.39 -8.64
CA ALA A 126 11.03 14.94 -7.61
C ALA A 126 12.41 14.62 -8.21
N HIS A 127 13.48 15.11 -7.58
CA HIS A 127 14.87 14.78 -7.95
C HIS A 127 15.45 13.63 -7.13
N LEU A 128 14.87 13.35 -5.95
CA LEU A 128 15.21 12.24 -5.08
C LEU A 128 13.93 11.52 -4.67
N TRP A 129 13.90 10.20 -4.86
CA TRP A 129 12.77 9.36 -4.47
C TRP A 129 13.24 7.93 -4.19
N ILE A 130 12.34 7.13 -3.62
CA ILE A 130 12.57 5.72 -3.30
C ILE A 130 11.60 4.89 -4.14
N ASN A 131 12.11 3.89 -4.84
CA ASN A 131 11.33 2.92 -5.59
C ASN A 131 11.25 1.59 -4.84
N THR A 132 10.08 0.96 -4.82
CA THR A 132 9.92 -0.39 -4.28
C THR A 132 8.76 -1.13 -4.97
N PHE A 133 8.91 -2.43 -5.15
CA PHE A 133 7.83 -3.33 -5.58
C PHE A 133 7.08 -3.92 -4.38
N ASP A 134 7.75 -3.98 -3.23
CA ASP A 134 7.28 -4.60 -2.00
C ASP A 134 6.16 -3.82 -1.32
N SER A 135 5.56 -4.47 -0.32
CA SER A 135 4.47 -3.90 0.44
C SER A 135 4.90 -2.64 1.21
N VAL A 136 4.00 -1.67 1.25
CA VAL A 136 4.22 -0.37 1.88
C VAL A 136 3.01 -0.04 2.75
N GLN A 137 3.26 0.42 3.97
CA GLN A 137 2.22 0.67 4.97
C GLN A 137 2.47 1.99 5.69
N PHE A 138 1.41 2.73 6.00
CA PHE A 138 1.48 3.89 6.88
C PHE A 138 1.35 3.44 8.34
N ILE A 139 2.30 3.81 9.20
CA ILE A 139 2.41 3.27 10.58
C ILE A 139 1.56 4.07 11.56
N ASP A 140 1.56 5.40 11.46
CA ASP A 140 0.80 6.23 12.41
C ASP A 140 0.29 7.55 11.81
N THR A 141 -0.93 7.90 12.19
CA THR A 141 -1.59 9.18 11.94
C THR A 141 -2.16 9.68 13.27
N LYS A 142 -1.32 9.79 14.32
CA LYS A 142 -1.70 10.50 15.56
C LYS A 142 -2.07 11.96 15.28
N SER A 143 -1.40 12.58 14.31
CA SER A 143 -1.89 13.77 13.63
C SER A 143 -2.94 13.32 12.60
N ASN A 144 -4.21 13.67 12.83
CA ASN A 144 -5.35 13.28 11.99
C ASN A 144 -5.84 14.45 11.11
N PRO A 145 -5.04 15.02 10.18
CA PRO A 145 -5.62 15.90 9.18
C PRO A 145 -6.31 15.09 8.09
N ALA A 146 -7.34 15.71 7.52
CA ALA A 146 -8.21 15.15 6.50
C ALA A 146 -7.48 14.56 5.27
N THR A 147 -6.24 14.98 5.01
CA THR A 147 -5.44 14.59 3.85
C THR A 147 -4.49 13.41 4.08
N ALA A 148 -4.31 12.95 5.31
CA ALA A 148 -3.42 11.81 5.61
C ALA A 148 -4.16 10.46 5.47
N ARG A 149 -3.51 9.48 4.83
CA ARG A 149 -4.02 8.10 4.78
C ARG A 149 -3.88 7.48 6.16
N GLN A 150 -4.99 7.00 6.73
CA GLN A 150 -5.02 6.38 8.04
C GLN A 150 -4.12 5.14 8.12
N SER A 151 -3.55 4.91 9.31
CA SER A 151 -2.76 3.70 9.59
C SER A 151 -3.58 2.44 9.36
N SER A 152 -2.94 1.39 8.82
CA SER A 152 -3.56 0.06 8.87
C SER A 152 -3.48 -0.42 10.32
N LYS A 153 -4.62 -0.54 11.01
CA LYS A 153 -4.66 -1.00 12.41
C LYS A 153 -3.81 -2.28 12.60
N GLN A 154 -2.82 -2.14 13.49
CA GLN A 154 -1.96 -3.15 14.16
C GLN A 154 -0.77 -3.72 13.35
N ILE A 155 0.45 -3.29 13.72
CA ILE A 155 1.75 -3.86 13.30
C ILE A 155 2.45 -4.61 14.45
N TYR A 156 1.96 -4.54 15.68
CA TYR A 156 2.51 -5.32 16.79
C TYR A 156 1.46 -6.27 17.37
N ALA A 157 1.59 -7.55 16.99
CA ALA A 157 1.20 -8.74 17.75
C ALA A 157 1.78 -9.96 17.04
#